data_AF-X1B927-F1
#
_entry.id   AF-X1B927-F1
#
_cell.length_a   1.000
_cell.length_b   1.000
_cell.length_c   1.000
_cell.angle_alpha   90.00
_cell.angle_beta   90.00
_cell.angle_gamma   90.00
#
_symmetry.space_group_name_H-M   'P 1'
#
loop_
_entity.id
_entity.type
_entity.pdbx_description
1 polymer ?
#
loop_
_entity_poly.entity_id
_entity_poly.type
_entity_poly.pdbx_seq_one_letter_code
_entity_poly.pdbx_strand_id
1 'polypeptide(L)'
;MPKVSAKTILDDAMRKKYAVSAFAINNMEQVQSIVEAAHICRSPLIIMISKKSLEYSKYLPYLIDAAIKENPDIPIAMHLDHGKNFEQCREAIDFGFSSVMIDGSFDEEEKPSSYAYNLEVTKSVADYAHKFGVTVEGEIGFIGGKEDDIDIKGHKFTDPRIVKEFVEHTGVDSLAVSIGNSHGLNKFDGEQKLRF
;
A
#
# COMPACT_ATOMS: atom_id res chain seq x y z
N MET A 1 8.13 -19.75 -6.66
CA MET A 1 7.08 -19.34 -7.64
C MET A 1 7.32 -17.88 -8.03
N PRO A 2 6.78 -17.36 -9.15
CA PRO A 2 6.80 -15.91 -9.37
C PRO A 2 6.01 -15.19 -8.27
N LYS A 3 6.35 -13.92 -8.04
CA LYS A 3 5.63 -13.02 -7.12
C LYS A 3 4.14 -12.98 -7.50
N VAL A 4 3.25 -12.95 -6.52
CA VAL A 4 1.80 -12.82 -6.78
C VAL A 4 1.38 -11.36 -6.65
N SER A 5 0.31 -10.98 -7.35
CA SER A 5 -0.29 -9.65 -7.20
C SER A 5 -0.97 -9.53 -5.83
N ALA A 6 -1.06 -8.30 -5.29
CA ALA A 6 -1.79 -8.09 -4.05
C ALA A 6 -3.28 -8.41 -4.22
N LYS A 7 -3.87 -8.10 -5.38
CA LYS A 7 -5.26 -8.47 -5.71
C LYS A 7 -5.53 -9.95 -5.56
N THR A 8 -4.64 -10.83 -6.03
CA THR A 8 -4.82 -12.28 -5.89
C THR A 8 -4.93 -12.70 -4.42
N ILE A 9 -4.10 -12.12 -3.56
CA ILE A 9 -4.13 -12.36 -2.12
C ILE A 9 -5.42 -11.80 -1.50
N LEU A 10 -5.78 -10.56 -1.83
CA LEU A 10 -6.94 -9.86 -1.26
C LEU A 10 -8.27 -10.47 -1.72
N ASP A 11 -8.40 -10.93 -2.96
CA ASP A 11 -9.59 -11.60 -3.47
C ASP A 11 -9.82 -12.93 -2.73
N ASP A 12 -8.76 -13.70 -2.44
CA ASP A 12 -8.86 -14.91 -1.63
C ASP A 12 -9.28 -14.58 -0.19
N ALA A 13 -8.69 -13.53 0.38
CA ALA A 13 -9.00 -13.03 1.72
C ALA A 13 -10.47 -12.62 1.87
N MET A 14 -10.98 -11.82 0.92
CA MET A 14 -12.38 -11.41 0.86
C MET A 14 -13.33 -12.61 0.73
N ARG A 15 -13.01 -13.55 -0.17
CA ARG A 15 -13.83 -14.76 -0.39
C ARG A 15 -13.89 -15.65 0.85
N LYS A 16 -12.78 -15.81 1.56
CA LYS A 16 -12.67 -16.66 2.76
C LYS A 16 -12.89 -15.90 4.08
N LYS A 17 -13.17 -14.59 4.02
CA LYS A 17 -13.48 -13.72 5.16
C LYS A 17 -12.35 -13.62 6.19
N TYR A 18 -11.12 -13.40 5.72
CA TYR A 18 -9.98 -13.04 6.57
C TYR A 18 -9.30 -11.76 6.08
N ALA A 19 -8.40 -11.20 6.88
CA ALA A 19 -7.56 -10.07 6.51
C ALA A 19 -6.10 -10.52 6.36
N VAL A 20 -5.35 -9.85 5.50
CA VAL A 20 -3.93 -10.14 5.26
C VAL A 20 -3.09 -9.06 5.90
N SER A 21 -1.99 -9.46 6.56
CA SER A 21 -1.04 -8.50 7.12
C SER A 21 -0.14 -7.92 6.03
N ALA A 22 0.01 -6.60 6.05
CA ALA A 22 0.94 -5.85 5.24
C ALA A 22 2.02 -5.26 6.18
N PHE A 23 3.28 -5.66 6.01
CA PHE A 23 4.37 -5.24 6.89
C PHE A 23 5.42 -4.43 6.12
N ALA A 24 5.74 -3.25 6.63
CA ALA A 24 6.86 -2.44 6.13
C ALA A 24 8.21 -3.03 6.56
N ILE A 25 9.19 -3.02 5.65
CA ILE A 25 10.55 -3.51 5.92
C ILE A 25 11.63 -2.48 5.57
N ASN A 26 12.76 -2.57 6.28
CA ASN A 26 13.90 -1.67 6.18
C ASN A 26 15.25 -2.40 6.20
N ASN A 27 15.28 -3.70 6.53
CA ASN A 27 16.49 -4.52 6.55
C ASN A 27 16.19 -6.01 6.33
N MET A 28 17.25 -6.83 6.35
CA MET A 28 17.17 -8.28 6.14
C MET A 28 16.47 -9.00 7.30
N GLU A 29 16.77 -8.62 8.54
CA GLU A 29 16.22 -9.27 9.73
C GLU A 29 14.69 -9.16 9.80
N GLN A 30 14.14 -8.02 9.36
CA GLN A 30 12.69 -7.84 9.24
C GLN A 30 12.09 -8.77 8.18
N VAL A 31 12.70 -8.88 6.99
CA VAL A 31 12.25 -9.81 5.94
C VAL A 31 12.25 -11.25 6.47
N GLN A 32 13.34 -11.68 7.13
CA GLN A 32 13.43 -13.02 7.71
C GLN A 32 12.34 -13.27 8.75
N SER A 33 12.16 -12.35 9.71
CA SER A 33 11.20 -12.49 10.80
C SER A 33 9.76 -12.60 10.31
N ILE A 34 9.38 -11.75 9.35
CA ILE A 34 8.00 -11.69 8.84
C ILE A 34 7.69 -12.92 7.98
N VAL A 35 8.64 -13.37 7.16
CA VAL A 35 8.46 -14.55 6.30
C VAL A 35 8.44 -15.83 7.13
N GLU A 36 9.28 -15.94 8.16
CA GLU A 36 9.24 -17.06 9.11
C GLU A 36 7.89 -17.11 9.85
N ALA A 37 7.38 -15.97 10.32
CA ALA A 37 6.05 -15.89 10.93
C ALA A 37 4.94 -16.31 9.96
N ALA A 38 4.99 -15.85 8.70
CA ALA A 38 4.05 -16.25 7.66
C ALA A 38 4.08 -17.77 7.40
N HIS A 39 5.27 -18.38 7.44
CA HIS A 39 5.44 -19.82 7.29
C HIS A 39 4.78 -20.59 8.44
N ILE A 40 5.07 -20.22 9.69
CA ILE A 40 4.49 -20.84 10.89
C ILE A 40 2.97 -20.76 10.87
N CYS A 41 2.43 -19.59 10.52
CA CYS A 41 0.99 -19.32 10.46
C CYS A 41 0.30 -19.87 9.21
N ARG A 42 1.06 -20.32 8.20
CA ARG A 42 0.55 -20.69 6.86
C ARG A 42 -0.32 -19.59 6.25
N SER A 43 0.14 -18.34 6.36
CA SER A 43 -0.58 -17.15 5.93
C SER A 43 0.02 -16.56 4.66
N PRO A 44 -0.79 -16.05 3.71
CA PRO A 44 -0.26 -15.13 2.70
C PRO A 44 0.24 -13.84 3.36
N LEU A 45 1.07 -13.10 2.63
CA LEU A 45 1.80 -11.94 3.15
C LEU A 45 1.92 -10.84 2.10
N ILE A 46 1.78 -9.59 2.53
CA ILE A 46 2.16 -8.41 1.74
C ILE A 46 3.38 -7.77 2.43
N ILE A 47 4.49 -7.61 1.69
CA ILE A 47 5.68 -6.93 2.18
C ILE A 47 5.75 -5.57 1.50
N MET A 48 5.80 -4.52 2.32
CA MET A 48 5.74 -3.13 1.88
C MET A 48 7.12 -2.48 1.97
N ILE A 49 7.44 -1.64 0.98
CA ILE A 49 8.64 -0.81 0.99
C ILE A 49 8.23 0.62 0.71
N SER A 50 8.54 1.51 1.65
CA SER A 50 8.36 2.96 1.44
C SER A 50 9.50 3.53 0.59
N LYS A 51 9.29 4.73 0.03
CA LYS A 51 10.38 5.48 -0.62
C LYS A 51 11.58 5.70 0.32
N LYS A 52 11.33 6.09 1.57
CA LYS A 52 12.37 6.32 2.59
C LYS A 52 13.20 5.03 2.82
N SER A 53 12.54 3.88 2.80
CA SER A 53 13.19 2.56 2.93
C SER A 53 14.06 2.24 1.70
N LEU A 54 13.59 2.55 0.47
CA LEU A 54 14.39 2.39 -0.75
C LEU A 54 15.60 3.33 -0.81
N GLU A 55 15.47 4.55 -0.28
CA GLU A 55 16.58 5.50 -0.13
C GLU A 55 17.62 5.00 0.87
N TYR A 56 17.16 4.41 1.98
CA TYR A 56 18.03 3.78 2.97
C TYR A 56 18.76 2.56 2.40
N SER A 57 18.06 1.68 1.67
CA SER A 57 18.64 0.50 1.05
C SER A 57 17.94 0.11 -0.25
N LYS A 58 18.69 0.22 -1.35
CA LYS A 58 18.27 -0.26 -2.68
C LYS A 58 18.22 -1.78 -2.79
N TYR A 59 18.69 -2.49 -1.76
CA TYR A 59 18.74 -3.97 -1.76
C TYR A 59 17.44 -4.62 -1.30
N LEU A 60 16.51 -3.86 -0.69
CA LEU A 60 15.29 -4.40 -0.09
C LEU A 60 14.43 -5.24 -1.05
N PRO A 61 14.16 -4.81 -2.30
CA PRO A 61 13.41 -5.64 -3.23
C PRO A 61 14.07 -7.00 -3.53
N TYR A 62 15.41 -7.04 -3.60
CA TYR A 62 16.14 -8.28 -3.85
C TYR A 62 16.07 -9.25 -2.65
N LEU A 63 16.00 -8.72 -1.43
CA LEU A 63 15.78 -9.54 -0.24
C LEU A 63 14.39 -10.19 -0.26
N ILE A 64 13.37 -9.45 -0.71
CA ILE A 64 12.02 -9.98 -0.90
C ILE A 64 12.02 -11.06 -1.99
N ASP A 65 12.68 -10.82 -3.12
CA ASP A 65 12.80 -11.81 -4.20
C ASP A 65 13.48 -13.10 -3.73
N ALA A 66 14.54 -12.98 -2.92
CA ALA A 66 15.18 -14.14 -2.29
C ALA A 66 14.21 -14.87 -1.35
N ALA A 67 13.47 -14.15 -0.51
CA ALA A 67 12.49 -14.75 0.39
C ALA A 67 11.37 -15.50 -0.37
N ILE A 68 10.86 -14.93 -1.46
CA ILE A 68 9.86 -15.57 -2.35
C ILE A 68 10.40 -16.85 -2.97
N LYS A 69 11.67 -16.83 -3.38
CA LYS A 69 12.32 -18.00 -3.98
C LYS A 69 12.48 -19.14 -2.99
N GLU A 70 12.91 -18.83 -1.77
CA GLU A 70 13.13 -19.82 -0.70
C GLU A 70 11.82 -20.32 -0.06
N ASN A 71 10.72 -19.60 -0.23
CA ASN A 71 9.41 -19.92 0.35
C ASN A 71 8.32 -20.05 -0.72
N PRO A 72 8.44 -21.02 -1.65
CA PRO A 72 7.53 -21.11 -2.80
C PRO A 72 6.08 -21.37 -2.40
N ASP A 73 5.82 -21.94 -1.23
CA ASP A 73 4.47 -22.30 -0.77
C ASP A 73 3.71 -21.13 -0.10
N ILE A 74 4.37 -19.98 0.10
CA ILE A 74 3.76 -18.79 0.72
C ILE A 74 3.45 -17.76 -0.39
N PRO A 75 2.18 -17.38 -0.60
CA PRO A 75 1.85 -16.28 -1.48
C PRO A 75 2.34 -14.96 -0.89
N ILE A 76 3.31 -14.32 -1.56
CA ILE A 76 3.89 -13.05 -1.14
C ILE A 76 3.73 -12.02 -2.27
N ALA A 77 3.19 -10.85 -1.94
CA ALA A 77 3.20 -9.67 -2.78
C ALA A 77 4.24 -8.66 -2.29
N MET A 78 4.94 -8.01 -3.22
CA MET A 78 5.85 -6.90 -2.95
C MET A 78 5.16 -5.60 -3.34
N HIS A 79 4.98 -4.71 -2.37
CA HIS A 79 4.15 -3.52 -2.47
C HIS A 79 4.95 -2.23 -2.23
N LEU A 80 4.78 -1.23 -3.11
CA LEU A 80 5.28 0.12 -2.88
C LEU A 80 4.31 0.86 -1.96
N ASP A 81 4.81 1.35 -0.83
CA ASP A 81 4.02 2.07 0.17
C ASP A 81 4.12 3.59 -0.06
N HIS A 82 2.96 4.27 -0.09
CA HIS A 82 2.83 5.72 -0.31
C HIS A 82 3.67 6.27 -1.48
N GLY A 83 3.48 5.75 -2.70
CA GLY A 83 4.04 6.37 -3.90
C GLY A 83 3.51 7.81 -4.06
N LYS A 84 4.39 8.79 -4.25
CA LYS A 84 4.00 10.22 -4.23
C LYS A 84 3.54 10.77 -5.58
N ASN A 85 3.94 10.11 -6.67
CA ASN A 85 3.62 10.54 -8.01
C ASN A 85 3.73 9.36 -8.98
N PHE A 86 3.27 9.59 -10.20
CA PHE A 86 3.28 8.59 -11.27
C PHE A 86 4.67 7.97 -11.50
N GLU A 87 5.73 8.78 -11.52
CA GLU A 87 7.08 8.32 -11.81
C GLU A 87 7.61 7.36 -10.74
N GLN A 88 7.33 7.58 -9.46
CA GLN A 88 7.74 6.64 -8.40
C GLN A 88 7.02 5.29 -8.52
N CYS A 89 5.72 5.30 -8.81
CA CYS A 89 4.97 4.07 -9.04
C CYS A 89 5.49 3.35 -10.29
N ARG A 90 5.77 4.09 -11.38
CA ARG A 90 6.37 3.56 -12.61
C ARG A 90 7.72 2.92 -12.34
N GLU A 91 8.62 3.59 -11.63
CA GLU A 91 9.95 3.06 -11.28
C GLU A 91 9.84 1.77 -10.44
N ALA A 92 8.92 1.69 -9.49
CA ALA A 92 8.69 0.48 -8.72
C ALA A 92 8.15 -0.68 -9.59
N ILE A 93 7.21 -0.39 -10.49
CA ILE A 93 6.70 -1.37 -11.46
C ILE A 93 7.82 -1.87 -12.36
N ASP A 94 8.61 -0.97 -12.93
CA ASP A 94 9.74 -1.29 -13.82
C ASP A 94 10.82 -2.09 -13.08
N PHE A 95 11.01 -1.86 -11.78
CA PHE A 95 11.89 -2.64 -10.93
C PHE A 95 11.37 -4.08 -10.70
N GLY A 96 10.06 -4.28 -10.74
CA GLY A 96 9.41 -5.59 -10.58
C GLY A 96 8.59 -5.73 -9.30
N PHE A 97 8.06 -4.64 -8.74
CA PHE A 97 7.02 -4.72 -7.72
C PHE A 97 5.76 -5.38 -8.28
N SER A 98 5.05 -6.15 -7.45
CA SER A 98 3.80 -6.82 -7.86
C SER A 98 2.54 -6.07 -7.41
N SER A 99 2.72 -4.99 -6.64
CA SER A 99 1.68 -4.06 -6.24
C SER A 99 2.28 -2.67 -5.96
N VAL A 100 1.53 -1.60 -6.16
CA VAL A 100 1.93 -0.23 -5.78
C VAL A 100 0.78 0.53 -5.17
N MET A 101 1.04 1.38 -4.18
CA MET A 101 0.12 2.41 -3.73
C MET A 101 0.52 3.75 -4.34
N ILE A 102 -0.47 4.49 -4.83
CA ILE A 102 -0.36 5.92 -5.14
C ILE A 102 -1.15 6.70 -4.11
N ASP A 103 -0.43 7.51 -3.32
CA ASP A 103 -1.05 8.45 -2.40
C ASP A 103 -1.39 9.74 -3.14
N GLY A 104 -2.52 9.70 -3.84
CA GLY A 104 -3.04 10.84 -4.57
C GLY A 104 -3.62 11.93 -3.67
N SER A 105 -3.68 11.74 -2.35
CA SER A 105 -4.20 12.74 -1.39
C SER A 105 -3.25 13.92 -1.19
N PHE A 106 -2.00 13.78 -1.63
CA PHE A 106 -1.00 14.83 -1.66
C PHE A 106 -0.55 15.15 -3.09
N ASP A 107 -0.15 16.39 -3.32
CA ASP A 107 0.55 16.80 -4.54
C ASP A 107 2.06 16.54 -4.42
N GLU A 108 2.81 16.85 -5.49
CA GLU A 108 4.25 16.64 -5.54
C GLU A 108 5.06 17.46 -4.51
N GLU A 109 4.45 18.51 -3.94
CA GLU A 109 5.03 19.35 -2.88
C GLU A 109 4.59 18.89 -1.48
N GLU A 110 3.98 17.70 -1.37
CA GLU A 110 3.46 17.11 -0.13
C GLU A 110 2.36 17.98 0.52
N LYS A 111 1.61 18.71 -0.30
CA LYS A 111 0.44 19.47 0.17
C LYS A 111 -0.85 18.70 -0.13
N PRO A 112 -1.91 18.89 0.67
CA PRO A 112 -3.23 18.34 0.37
C PRO A 112 -3.65 18.62 -1.08
N SER A 113 -3.91 17.57 -1.84
CA SER A 113 -4.31 17.68 -3.25
C SER A 113 -5.83 17.87 -3.38
N SER A 114 -6.28 18.12 -4.62
CA SER A 114 -7.71 18.11 -4.94
C SER A 114 -8.20 16.70 -5.27
N TYR A 115 -9.49 16.42 -5.02
CA TYR A 115 -10.09 15.13 -5.41
C TYR A 115 -9.93 14.82 -6.90
N ALA A 116 -10.04 15.83 -7.76
CA ALA A 116 -9.82 15.68 -9.21
C ALA A 116 -8.37 15.28 -9.53
N TYR A 117 -7.37 15.87 -8.85
CA TYR A 117 -5.98 15.46 -8.99
C TYR A 117 -5.79 14.00 -8.58
N ASN A 118 -6.34 13.61 -7.42
CA ASN A 118 -6.25 12.23 -6.93
C ASN A 118 -6.84 11.23 -7.93
N LEU A 119 -8.02 11.53 -8.51
CA LEU A 119 -8.63 10.71 -9.56
C LEU A 119 -7.68 10.53 -10.77
N GLU A 120 -7.14 11.62 -11.30
CA GLU A 120 -6.31 11.58 -12.51
C GLU A 120 -4.97 10.87 -12.30
N VAL A 121 -4.27 11.16 -11.19
CA VAL A 121 -2.98 10.51 -10.89
C VAL A 121 -3.17 9.03 -10.59
N THR A 122 -4.20 8.68 -9.81
CA THR A 122 -4.49 7.29 -9.46
C THR A 122 -4.89 6.49 -10.70
N LYS A 123 -5.74 7.06 -11.56
CA LYS A 123 -6.10 6.46 -12.84
C LYS A 123 -4.88 6.24 -13.74
N SER A 124 -4.00 7.23 -13.82
CA SER A 124 -2.78 7.13 -14.65
C SER A 124 -1.86 6.00 -14.18
N VAL A 125 -1.70 5.85 -12.87
CA VAL A 125 -0.92 4.76 -12.27
C VAL A 125 -1.59 3.40 -12.53
N ALA A 126 -2.91 3.28 -12.33
CA ALA A 126 -3.65 2.05 -12.62
C ALA A 126 -3.53 1.64 -14.09
N ASP A 127 -3.77 2.56 -15.03
CA ASP A 127 -3.66 2.31 -16.47
C ASP A 127 -2.25 1.86 -16.88
N TYR A 128 -1.21 2.35 -16.21
CA TYR A 128 0.16 1.88 -16.44
C TYR A 128 0.41 0.51 -15.82
N ALA A 129 0.14 0.34 -14.52
CA ALA A 129 0.40 -0.88 -13.76
C ALA A 129 -0.29 -2.12 -14.35
N HIS A 130 -1.54 -1.96 -14.79
CA HIS A 130 -2.33 -3.06 -15.35
C HIS A 130 -1.74 -3.61 -16.66
N LYS A 131 -0.96 -2.82 -17.42
CA LYS A 131 -0.23 -3.31 -18.61
C LYS A 131 0.84 -4.35 -18.26
N PHE A 132 1.30 -4.36 -17.02
CA PHE A 132 2.33 -5.26 -16.50
C PHE A 132 1.77 -6.32 -15.53
N GLY A 133 0.45 -6.36 -15.34
CA GLY A 133 -0.18 -7.24 -14.35
C GLY A 133 0.12 -6.85 -12.89
N VAL A 134 0.53 -5.60 -12.65
CA VAL A 134 0.75 -5.05 -11.31
C VAL A 134 -0.54 -4.41 -10.81
N THR A 135 -0.85 -4.60 -9.53
CA THR A 135 -2.08 -4.09 -8.91
C THR A 135 -1.85 -2.74 -8.24
N VAL A 136 -2.90 -1.93 -8.14
CA VAL A 136 -2.82 -0.58 -7.58
C VAL A 136 -3.75 -0.42 -6.38
N GLU A 137 -3.18 0.10 -5.30
CA GLU A 137 -3.91 0.67 -4.17
C GLU A 137 -4.04 2.19 -4.34
N GLY A 138 -5.24 2.72 -4.15
CA GLY A 138 -5.45 4.16 -4.02
C GLY A 138 -5.90 4.53 -2.61
N GLU A 139 -5.83 5.81 -2.28
CA GLU A 139 -6.33 6.35 -1.01
C GLU A 139 -7.37 7.46 -1.26
N ILE A 140 -8.44 7.47 -0.45
CA ILE A 140 -9.37 8.60 -0.38
C ILE A 140 -9.38 9.18 1.03
N GLY A 141 -9.08 10.46 1.13
CA GLY A 141 -9.06 11.19 2.39
C GLY A 141 -7.64 11.24 2.96
N PHE A 142 -7.52 11.53 4.25
CA PHE A 142 -6.23 11.58 4.93
C PHE A 142 -6.22 10.58 6.08
N ILE A 143 -5.25 9.68 6.08
CA ILE A 143 -4.90 8.94 7.28
C ILE A 143 -4.00 9.85 8.14
N GLY A 144 -4.54 10.42 9.22
CA GLY A 144 -3.76 11.33 10.08
C GLY A 144 -2.59 10.60 10.76
N GLY A 145 -1.50 11.27 11.12
CA GLY A 145 -0.41 10.64 11.86
C GLY A 145 0.93 11.34 11.67
N LYS A 146 1.97 10.85 12.34
CA LYS A 146 3.33 11.44 12.33
C LYS A 146 4.23 10.96 11.19
N GLU A 147 3.81 10.01 10.36
CA GLU A 147 4.73 9.40 9.38
C GLU A 147 5.13 10.34 8.23
N ASP A 148 4.33 11.38 7.98
CA ASP A 148 4.56 12.36 6.91
C ASP A 148 4.81 13.79 7.40
N ASP A 149 5.03 14.01 8.70
CA ASP A 149 5.27 15.35 9.30
C ASP A 149 4.18 16.43 9.04
N ILE A 150 3.03 16.05 8.46
CA ILE A 150 1.94 16.99 8.10
C ILE A 150 0.71 16.78 9.00
N ASP A 151 0.46 17.74 9.91
CA ASP A 151 -0.73 17.77 10.77
C ASP A 151 -1.95 18.33 10.00
N ILE A 152 -2.73 17.46 9.36
CA ILE A 152 -3.96 17.85 8.65
C ILE A 152 -5.15 17.84 9.61
N LYS A 153 -5.50 19.02 10.13
CA LYS A 153 -6.74 19.24 10.88
C LYS A 153 -7.92 19.38 9.91
N GLY A 154 -8.81 18.37 9.85
CA GLY A 154 -10.17 18.59 9.32
C GLY A 154 -10.84 17.44 8.56
N HIS A 155 -10.08 16.52 7.97
CA HIS A 155 -10.63 15.45 7.12
C HIS A 155 -10.29 14.08 7.68
N LYS A 156 -10.93 13.71 8.79
CA LYS A 156 -10.62 12.49 9.55
C LYS A 156 -11.25 11.21 9.01
N PHE A 157 -12.15 11.32 8.02
CA PHE A 157 -12.91 10.17 7.53
C PHE A 157 -13.15 10.24 6.03
N THR A 158 -13.03 9.10 5.35
CA THR A 158 -13.46 8.93 3.96
C THR A 158 -14.98 9.08 3.87
N ASP A 159 -15.48 9.83 2.89
CA ASP A 159 -16.92 9.92 2.60
C ASP A 159 -17.36 8.70 1.76
N PRO A 160 -18.24 7.81 2.28
CA PRO A 160 -18.67 6.63 1.53
C PRO A 160 -19.35 6.95 0.19
N ARG A 161 -19.88 8.17 0.02
CA ARG A 161 -20.60 8.58 -1.19
C ARG A 161 -19.69 8.74 -2.41
N ILE A 162 -18.41 9.04 -2.20
CA ILE A 162 -17.43 9.22 -3.30
C ILE A 162 -16.61 7.96 -3.60
N VAL A 163 -16.70 6.93 -2.73
CA VAL A 163 -15.91 5.70 -2.87
C VAL A 163 -16.22 4.98 -4.17
N LYS A 164 -17.52 4.81 -4.48
CA LYS A 164 -17.93 4.09 -5.69
C LYS A 164 -17.42 4.79 -6.96
N GLU A 165 -17.60 6.10 -7.04
CA GLU A 165 -17.12 6.91 -8.16
C GLU A 165 -15.60 6.82 -8.31
N PHE A 166 -14.87 6.93 -7.19
CA PHE A 166 -13.41 6.84 -7.21
C PHE A 166 -12.93 5.49 -7.74
N VAL A 167 -13.46 4.38 -7.23
CA VAL A 167 -13.07 3.03 -7.67
C VAL A 167 -13.43 2.81 -9.15
N GLU A 168 -14.62 3.21 -9.59
CA GLU A 168 -15.06 3.07 -10.99
C GLU A 168 -14.23 3.93 -11.94
N HIS A 169 -13.86 5.14 -11.54
CA HIS A 169 -13.08 6.06 -12.36
C HIS A 169 -11.61 5.64 -12.46
N THR A 170 -10.99 5.31 -11.32
CA THR A 170 -9.56 5.03 -11.24
C THR A 170 -9.20 3.60 -11.64
N GLY A 171 -10.10 2.64 -11.41
CA GLY A 171 -9.83 1.22 -11.64
C GLY A 171 -8.91 0.58 -10.61
N VAL A 172 -8.73 1.16 -9.42
CA VAL A 172 -7.88 0.58 -8.36
C VAL A 172 -8.35 -0.82 -7.92
N ASP A 173 -7.39 -1.63 -7.50
CA ASP A 173 -7.59 -3.02 -7.06
C ASP A 173 -7.87 -3.13 -5.56
N SER A 174 -7.34 -2.19 -4.78
CA SER A 174 -7.62 -1.99 -3.35
C SER A 174 -7.76 -0.50 -3.03
N LEU A 175 -8.40 -0.20 -1.90
CA LEU A 175 -8.68 1.17 -1.48
C LEU A 175 -8.36 1.34 0.01
N ALA A 176 -7.41 2.21 0.31
CA ALA A 176 -7.18 2.74 1.63
C ALA A 176 -8.27 3.77 1.98
N VAL A 177 -8.90 3.57 3.14
CA VAL A 177 -9.93 4.46 3.67
C VAL A 177 -9.59 4.89 5.08
N SER A 178 -9.88 6.14 5.39
CA SER A 178 -9.74 6.70 6.73
C SER A 178 -11.04 6.50 7.50
N ILE A 179 -11.00 5.69 8.55
CA ILE A 179 -12.13 5.44 9.47
C ILE A 179 -11.83 5.94 10.88
N GLY A 180 -10.84 6.84 11.02
CA GLY A 180 -10.31 7.31 12.31
C GLY A 180 -9.01 6.62 12.74
N ASN A 181 -8.42 5.81 11.86
CA ASN A 181 -7.07 5.26 12.02
C ASN A 181 -6.00 6.33 11.78
N SER A 182 -4.78 6.06 12.28
CA SER A 182 -3.65 6.96 12.18
C SER A 182 -2.29 6.25 12.21
N HIS A 183 -1.29 6.89 11.60
CA HIS A 183 0.09 6.42 11.53
C HIS A 183 0.90 6.75 12.80
N GLY A 184 1.91 5.93 13.09
CA GLY A 184 2.88 6.14 14.17
C GLY A 184 2.44 5.72 15.59
N LEU A 185 3.26 6.07 16.59
CA LEU A 185 3.11 5.64 18.00
C LEU A 185 2.00 6.40 18.74
N ASN A 186 1.77 7.67 18.39
CA ASN A 186 0.75 8.52 19.01
C ASN A 186 -0.50 8.56 18.14
N LYS A 187 -1.22 7.44 18.13
CA LYS A 187 -2.37 7.26 17.23
C LYS A 187 -3.57 8.16 17.59
N PHE A 188 -3.68 8.62 18.83
CA PHE A 188 -4.85 9.35 19.32
C PHE A 188 -4.44 10.40 20.36
N ASP A 189 -4.96 11.63 20.23
CA ASP A 189 -4.94 12.64 21.30
C ASP A 189 -6.09 12.41 22.33
N GLY A 190 -6.59 11.17 22.46
CA GLY A 190 -7.76 10.82 23.28
C GLY A 190 -8.25 9.37 23.08
N GLU A 191 -9.54 9.10 23.34
CA GLU A 191 -10.12 7.76 23.13
C GLU A 191 -10.06 7.30 21.66
N GLN A 192 -9.65 6.05 21.45
CA GLN A 192 -9.66 5.38 20.16
C GLN A 192 -11.11 5.25 19.66
N LYS A 193 -11.44 5.93 18.55
CA LYS A 193 -12.76 5.86 17.90
C LYS A 193 -12.60 5.52 16.43
N LEU A 194 -12.92 4.28 16.08
CA LEU A 194 -13.06 3.82 14.70
C LEU A 194 -14.54 3.90 14.28
N ARG A 195 -14.78 4.25 13.02
CA ARG A 195 -16.11 4.24 12.39
C ARG A 195 -16.27 2.98 11.54
N PHE A 196 -16.78 1.91 12.15
CA PHE A 196 -17.16 0.67 11.48
C PHE A 196 -18.47 0.80 10.70
#